data_AF-A0A382Q097-F1
#
_entry.id   AF-A0A382Q097-F1
#
_cell.length_a   1.000
_cell.length_b   1.000
_cell.length_c   1.000
_cell.angle_alpha   90.00
_cell.angle_beta   90.00
_cell.angle_gamma   90.00
#
_symmetry.space_group_name_H-M   'P 1'
#
loop_
_entity.id
_entity.type
_entity.pdbx_description
1 polymer ?
#
loop_
_entity_poly.entity_id
_entity_poly.type
_entity_poly.pdbx_seq_one_letter_code
_entity_poly.pdbx_strand_id
1 'polypeptide(L)'
;MRISSILFYVLSYTLLPLHSLTAKEPIPTPADDPIVGSIEPYLFRQILKNKNLEDSIANHWRDPALQELVKKNGIQLFGGPMLGDVTSTSAKFWLRATHPCRITLEITEANSTNPSILSFNTKATETNDLTVVLEAKGLKPFTEYVANFSDDNGPAGRRENRFRTSPALGQKERFSVAFGGGARYNPPKERIWKTVADRHPHAF
;
A
#
# COMPACT_ATOMS: atom_id res chain seq x y z
N MET A 1 47.47 60.64 -15.85
CA MET A 1 47.04 59.56 -16.76
C MET A 1 46.41 58.46 -15.92
N ARG A 2 45.07 58.31 -15.98
CA ARG A 2 44.26 57.31 -15.26
C ARG A 2 44.03 56.11 -16.18
N ILE A 3 44.35 54.89 -15.76
CA ILE A 3 43.74 53.62 -16.23
C ILE A 3 43.87 52.64 -15.04
N SER A 4 42.85 52.58 -14.18
CA SER A 4 41.75 51.60 -14.16
C SER A 4 42.04 50.42 -13.23
N SER A 5 41.81 50.69 -11.95
CA SER A 5 41.28 49.74 -10.99
C SER A 5 39.82 49.45 -11.36
N ILE A 6 39.56 48.36 -12.09
CA ILE A 6 38.32 47.56 -12.12
C ILE A 6 38.70 46.25 -12.84
N LEU A 7 39.18 45.26 -12.08
CA LEU A 7 39.01 43.84 -12.44
C LEU A 7 39.16 42.93 -11.21
N PHE A 8 38.78 43.45 -10.03
CA PHE A 8 38.35 42.65 -8.90
C PHE A 8 36.83 42.60 -9.01
N TYR A 9 36.21 41.41 -8.99
CA TYR A 9 34.78 41.10 -9.15
C TYR A 9 34.26 40.54 -10.48
N VAL A 10 35.00 39.69 -11.21
CA VAL A 10 34.34 38.74 -12.13
C VAL A 10 35.10 37.42 -12.24
N LEU A 11 35.28 36.67 -11.16
CA LEU A 11 35.74 35.27 -11.27
C LEU A 11 35.39 34.42 -10.03
N SER A 12 34.12 34.38 -9.64
CA SER A 12 33.65 33.42 -8.61
C SER A 12 32.34 32.71 -8.99
N TYR A 13 32.02 32.64 -10.28
CA TYR A 13 30.83 31.93 -10.79
C TYR A 13 31.18 30.75 -11.70
N THR A 14 32.37 30.17 -11.55
CA THR A 14 32.74 28.96 -12.27
C THR A 14 32.49 27.73 -11.40
N LEU A 15 31.46 26.99 -11.81
CA LEU A 15 31.23 25.56 -11.55
C LEU A 15 30.76 25.21 -10.13
N LEU A 16 29.55 25.66 -9.78
CA LEU A 16 28.66 24.74 -9.07
C LEU A 16 28.28 23.66 -10.10
N PRO A 17 28.71 22.40 -9.96
CA PRO A 17 28.17 21.35 -10.79
C PRO A 17 26.67 21.33 -10.57
N LEU A 18 25.92 21.66 -11.62
CA LEU A 18 24.50 21.36 -11.79
C LEU A 18 24.38 19.83 -11.70
N HIS A 19 24.45 19.29 -10.48
CA HIS A 19 23.95 17.97 -10.20
C HIS A 19 22.45 18.12 -10.42
N SER A 20 21.98 17.70 -11.60
CA SER A 20 20.57 17.46 -11.80
C SER A 20 20.13 16.58 -10.64
N LEU A 21 19.29 17.14 -9.76
CA LEU A 21 18.65 16.45 -8.64
C LEU A 21 17.68 15.42 -9.24
N THR A 22 18.23 14.37 -9.82
CA THR A 22 17.47 13.24 -10.32
C THR A 22 17.13 12.36 -9.14
N ALA A 23 15.88 11.90 -9.08
CA ALA A 23 15.48 10.93 -8.08
C ALA A 23 16.35 9.67 -8.25
N LYS A 24 16.67 9.01 -7.13
CA LYS A 24 17.42 7.75 -7.19
C LYS A 24 16.56 6.69 -7.89
N GLU A 25 17.14 6.01 -8.88
CA GLU A 25 16.52 4.86 -9.53
C GLU A 25 16.02 3.83 -8.49
N PRO A 26 14.87 3.17 -8.72
CA PRO A 26 14.39 2.09 -7.86
C PRO A 26 15.47 1.02 -7.64
N ILE A 27 15.48 0.44 -6.45
CA ILE A 27 16.30 -0.73 -6.15
C ILE A 27 15.47 -1.94 -6.59
N PRO A 28 15.89 -2.71 -7.61
CA PRO A 28 15.09 -3.82 -8.08
C PRO A 28 14.94 -4.90 -7.00
N THR A 29 13.78 -5.53 -6.97
CA THR A 29 13.54 -6.72 -6.17
C THR A 29 14.40 -7.88 -6.71
N PRO A 30 15.02 -8.70 -5.83
CA PRO A 30 15.69 -9.92 -6.24
C PRO A 30 14.78 -10.81 -7.11
N ALA A 31 15.33 -11.38 -8.19
CA ALA A 31 14.54 -12.16 -9.15
C ALA A 31 14.00 -13.48 -8.59
N ASP A 32 14.59 -13.95 -7.48
CA ASP A 32 14.16 -15.11 -6.71
C ASP A 32 13.02 -14.80 -5.70
N ASP A 33 12.64 -13.53 -5.53
CA ASP A 33 11.42 -13.20 -4.80
C ASP A 33 10.19 -13.77 -5.54
N PRO A 34 9.39 -14.62 -4.87
CA PRO A 34 8.37 -15.43 -5.52
C PRO A 34 7.17 -14.62 -6.02
N ILE A 35 7.03 -13.35 -5.61
CA ILE A 35 5.87 -12.53 -5.94
C ILE A 35 6.34 -11.29 -6.70
N VAL A 36 7.07 -10.41 -6.02
CA VAL A 36 7.44 -9.09 -6.54
C VAL A 36 8.55 -9.20 -7.58
N GLY A 37 9.50 -10.12 -7.41
CA GLY A 37 10.64 -10.29 -8.32
C GLY A 37 10.23 -10.56 -9.78
N SER A 38 9.12 -11.28 -9.98
CA SER A 38 8.64 -11.63 -11.32
C SER A 38 7.77 -10.54 -11.98
N ILE A 39 7.02 -9.78 -11.18
CA ILE A 39 6.07 -8.76 -11.68
C ILE A 39 6.69 -7.36 -11.78
N GLU A 40 7.65 -7.03 -10.92
CA GLU A 40 8.27 -5.70 -10.87
C GLU A 40 8.89 -5.29 -12.22
N PRO A 41 9.62 -6.16 -12.95
CA PRO A 41 10.17 -5.77 -14.25
C PRO A 41 9.09 -5.37 -15.27
N TYR A 42 7.89 -5.97 -15.19
CA TYR A 42 6.75 -5.55 -15.99
C TYR A 42 6.28 -4.16 -15.58
N LEU A 43 6.02 -3.93 -14.28
CA LEU A 43 5.56 -2.65 -13.76
C LEU A 43 6.55 -1.52 -14.02
N PHE A 44 7.85 -1.80 -13.91
CA PHE A 44 8.89 -0.82 -14.20
C PHE A 44 8.90 -0.43 -15.67
N ARG A 45 8.78 -1.38 -16.60
CA ARG A 45 8.79 -1.07 -18.03
C ARG A 45 7.52 -0.39 -18.49
N GLN A 46 6.36 -0.89 -18.08
CA GLN A 46 5.07 -0.47 -18.62
C GLN A 46 4.49 0.75 -17.91
N ILE A 47 4.78 0.94 -16.62
CA ILE A 47 4.19 2.02 -15.82
C ILE A 47 5.27 3.02 -15.41
N LEU A 48 6.29 2.60 -14.65
CA LEU A 48 7.23 3.55 -14.06
C LEU A 48 8.10 4.29 -15.10
N LYS A 49 8.59 3.58 -16.12
CA LYS A 49 9.43 4.13 -17.19
C LYS A 49 8.62 4.55 -18.42
N ASN A 50 7.30 4.57 -18.30
CA ASN A 50 6.43 5.03 -19.37
C ASN A 50 6.61 6.54 -19.57
N LYS A 51 6.48 7.00 -20.82
CA LYS A 51 6.40 8.43 -21.15
C LYS A 51 5.08 9.04 -20.68
N ASN A 52 4.02 8.25 -20.63
CA ASN A 52 2.75 8.66 -20.05
C ASN A 52 2.82 8.52 -18.53
N LEU A 53 3.00 9.63 -17.83
CA LEU A 53 3.11 9.65 -16.35
C LEU A 53 1.77 9.41 -15.65
N GLU A 54 0.65 9.49 -16.38
CA GLU A 54 -0.69 9.21 -15.87
C GLU A 54 -1.11 7.75 -16.14
N ASP A 55 -0.20 6.92 -16.64
CA ASP A 55 -0.47 5.50 -16.86
C ASP A 55 -0.57 4.75 -15.53
N SER A 56 -1.39 3.69 -15.51
CA SER A 56 -1.77 3.01 -14.27
C SER A 56 -2.17 1.56 -14.52
N ILE A 57 -2.34 0.79 -13.44
CA ILE A 57 -2.66 -0.64 -13.54
C ILE A 57 -3.98 -0.89 -14.28
N ALA A 58 -4.97 0.00 -14.16
CA ALA A 58 -6.24 -0.11 -14.89
C ALA A 58 -6.10 -0.12 -16.42
N ASN A 59 -5.01 0.42 -16.98
CA ASN A 59 -4.77 0.36 -18.42
C ASN A 59 -4.13 -0.97 -18.85
N HIS A 60 -3.57 -1.73 -17.90
CA HIS A 60 -2.74 -2.91 -18.15
C HIS A 60 -3.35 -4.22 -17.69
N TRP A 61 -4.45 -4.23 -16.92
CA TRP A 61 -5.02 -5.48 -16.40
C TRP A 61 -5.46 -6.49 -17.48
N ARG A 62 -5.71 -6.02 -18.71
CA ARG A 62 -6.00 -6.86 -19.89
C ARG A 62 -4.76 -7.30 -20.67
N ASP A 63 -3.56 -6.80 -20.32
CA ASP A 63 -2.32 -7.20 -20.99
C ASP A 63 -2.07 -8.71 -20.75
N PRO A 64 -1.97 -9.52 -21.81
CA PRO A 64 -1.71 -10.95 -21.68
C PRO A 64 -0.46 -11.28 -20.85
N ALA A 65 0.59 -10.45 -20.94
CA ALA A 65 1.81 -10.65 -20.16
C ALA A 65 1.58 -10.46 -18.66
N LEU A 66 0.78 -9.46 -18.27
CA LEU A 66 0.42 -9.24 -16.87
C LEU A 66 -0.51 -10.34 -16.35
N GLN A 67 -1.50 -10.74 -17.16
CA GLN A 67 -2.43 -11.81 -16.79
C GLN A 67 -1.71 -13.14 -16.53
N GLU A 68 -0.72 -13.47 -17.36
CA GLU A 68 0.09 -14.68 -17.16
C GLU A 68 0.91 -14.59 -15.87
N LEU A 69 1.51 -13.43 -15.57
CA LEU A 69 2.22 -13.20 -14.31
C LEU A 69 1.29 -13.32 -13.09
N VAL A 70 0.10 -12.73 -13.16
CA VAL A 70 -0.93 -12.80 -12.10
C VAL A 70 -1.31 -14.25 -11.84
N LYS A 71 -1.63 -15.01 -12.90
CA LYS A 71 -2.02 -16.42 -12.81
C LYS A 71 -0.88 -17.29 -12.27
N LYS A 72 0.32 -17.16 -12.84
CA LYS A 72 1.50 -17.95 -12.47
C LYS A 72 1.87 -17.80 -11.00
N ASN A 73 1.75 -16.59 -10.45
CA ASN A 73 2.13 -16.30 -9.07
C ASN A 73 0.94 -16.31 -8.10
N GLY A 74 -0.27 -16.65 -8.55
CA GLY A 74 -1.47 -16.69 -7.71
C GLY A 74 -1.80 -15.33 -7.07
N ILE A 75 -1.55 -14.23 -7.78
CA ILE A 75 -1.76 -12.88 -7.25
C ILE A 75 -3.27 -12.60 -7.20
N GLN A 76 -3.80 -12.41 -6.00
CA GLN A 76 -5.23 -12.11 -5.79
C GLN A 76 -5.50 -10.60 -5.71
N LEU A 77 -4.52 -9.81 -5.27
CA LEU A 77 -4.59 -8.36 -5.14
C LEU A 77 -3.24 -7.76 -5.55
N PHE A 78 -3.26 -6.63 -6.25
CA PHE A 78 -2.04 -5.86 -6.51
C PHE A 78 -1.60 -5.03 -5.29
N GLY A 79 -2.50 -4.81 -4.32
CA GLY A 79 -2.17 -4.11 -3.09
C GLY A 79 -3.21 -4.34 -2.00
N GLY A 80 -2.75 -4.28 -0.75
CA GLY A 80 -3.58 -4.51 0.42
C GLY A 80 -3.85 -5.99 0.72
N PRO A 81 -4.83 -6.28 1.61
CA PRO A 81 -5.63 -5.31 2.34
C PRO A 81 -4.81 -4.51 3.36
N MET A 82 -4.88 -3.19 3.28
CA MET A 82 -4.29 -2.28 4.26
C MET A 82 -5.39 -1.80 5.20
N LEU A 83 -5.19 -1.93 6.51
CA LEU A 83 -6.07 -1.42 7.56
C LEU A 83 -5.67 0.01 7.94
N GLY A 84 -6.65 0.85 8.28
CA GLY A 84 -6.43 2.20 8.77
C GLY A 84 -7.74 2.92 9.09
N ASP A 85 -7.65 4.18 9.51
CA ASP A 85 -8.78 5.00 9.96
C ASP A 85 -9.71 4.23 10.92
N VAL A 86 -9.08 3.56 11.89
CA VAL A 86 -9.76 2.71 12.87
C VAL A 86 -10.27 3.57 14.01
N THR A 87 -11.59 3.69 14.11
CA THR A 87 -12.27 4.38 15.21
C THR A 87 -12.78 3.36 16.22
N SER A 88 -13.54 3.82 17.22
CA SER A 88 -14.23 2.94 18.15
C SER A 88 -15.40 2.17 17.53
N THR A 89 -15.90 2.60 16.38
CA THR A 89 -17.10 2.00 15.76
C THR A 89 -16.97 1.75 14.26
N SER A 90 -15.80 2.03 13.68
CA SER A 90 -15.53 1.82 12.27
C SER A 90 -14.06 1.50 11.99
N ALA A 91 -13.80 0.94 10.80
CA ALA A 91 -12.47 0.77 10.23
C ALA A 91 -12.54 0.88 8.71
N LYS A 92 -11.45 1.31 8.08
CA LYS A 92 -11.31 1.33 6.62
C LYS A 92 -10.26 0.33 6.16
N PHE A 93 -10.53 -0.24 4.99
CA PHE A 93 -9.66 -1.20 4.32
C PHE A 93 -9.41 -0.75 2.89
N TRP A 94 -8.13 -0.57 2.54
CA TRP A 94 -7.70 -0.20 1.20
C TRP A 94 -7.15 -1.42 0.46
N LEU A 95 -7.62 -1.62 -0.77
CA LEU A 95 -7.19 -2.71 -1.63
C LEU A 95 -7.00 -2.19 -3.07
N ARG A 96 -6.19 -2.89 -3.84
CA ARG A 96 -6.16 -2.76 -5.31
C ARG A 96 -6.38 -4.14 -5.93
N ALA A 97 -7.48 -4.28 -6.67
CA ALA A 97 -7.86 -5.53 -7.33
C ALA A 97 -7.01 -5.80 -8.58
N THR A 98 -6.98 -7.04 -9.05
CA THR A 98 -6.26 -7.46 -10.27
C THR A 98 -7.07 -7.25 -11.56
N HIS A 99 -8.38 -7.07 -11.44
CA HIS A 99 -9.31 -6.79 -12.53
C HIS A 99 -10.56 -6.07 -11.99
N PRO A 100 -11.42 -5.48 -12.84
CA PRO A 100 -12.72 -4.98 -12.44
C PRO A 100 -13.56 -6.10 -11.81
N CYS A 101 -14.07 -5.85 -10.60
CA CYS A 101 -14.82 -6.84 -9.82
C CYS A 101 -15.58 -6.17 -8.67
N ARG A 102 -16.47 -6.93 -8.03
CA ARG A 102 -17.05 -6.55 -6.75
C ARG A 102 -16.24 -7.18 -5.62
N ILE A 103 -15.68 -6.37 -4.74
CA ILE A 103 -15.02 -6.84 -3.52
C ILE A 103 -16.03 -6.86 -2.38
N THR A 104 -16.09 -7.98 -1.67
CA THR A 104 -16.87 -8.17 -0.45
C THR A 104 -15.94 -8.29 0.75
N LEU A 105 -16.29 -7.63 1.85
CA LEU A 105 -15.66 -7.72 3.15
C LEU A 105 -16.65 -8.35 4.13
N GLU A 106 -16.24 -9.42 4.76
CA GLU A 106 -16.96 -10.05 5.87
C GLU A 106 -16.17 -9.88 7.16
N ILE A 107 -16.85 -9.41 8.19
CA ILE A 107 -16.29 -9.15 9.52
C ILE A 107 -17.05 -9.96 10.57
N THR A 108 -16.30 -10.65 11.43
CA THR A 108 -16.82 -11.39 12.59
C THR A 108 -16.06 -11.04 13.86
N GLU A 109 -16.74 -11.02 15.01
CA GLU A 109 -16.09 -10.86 16.32
C GLU A 109 -15.23 -12.09 16.62
N ALA A 110 -13.94 -11.86 16.89
CA ALA A 110 -12.95 -12.94 16.95
C ALA A 110 -13.15 -13.92 18.11
N ASN A 111 -13.76 -13.45 19.22
CA ASN A 111 -13.93 -14.21 20.47
C ASN A 111 -15.39 -14.58 20.73
N SER A 112 -16.28 -14.46 19.75
CA SER A 112 -17.69 -14.82 19.90
C SER A 112 -17.93 -16.28 19.53
N THR A 113 -18.77 -16.96 20.30
CA THR A 113 -19.24 -18.33 20.02
C THR A 113 -20.29 -18.38 18.92
N ASN A 114 -20.96 -17.25 18.64
CA ASN A 114 -21.93 -17.11 17.56
C ASN A 114 -21.84 -15.68 16.99
N PRO A 115 -20.75 -15.34 16.27
CA PRO A 115 -20.55 -13.98 15.77
C PRO A 115 -21.55 -13.68 14.67
N SER A 116 -22.26 -12.56 14.80
CA SER A 116 -22.94 -11.95 13.65
C SER A 116 -21.91 -11.59 12.58
N ILE A 117 -22.20 -11.91 11.33
CA ILE A 117 -21.38 -11.51 10.19
C ILE A 117 -21.85 -10.13 9.73
N LEU A 118 -20.95 -9.15 9.75
CA LEU A 118 -21.15 -7.88 9.09
C LEU A 118 -20.57 -7.98 7.67
N SER A 119 -21.35 -7.60 6.66
CA SER A 119 -20.95 -7.67 5.26
C SER A 119 -21.00 -6.30 4.60
N PHE A 120 -19.92 -5.94 3.91
CA PHE A 120 -19.77 -4.70 3.16
C PHE A 120 -19.26 -5.03 1.77
N ASN A 121 -19.61 -4.24 0.77
CA ASN A 121 -19.08 -4.44 -0.58
C ASN A 121 -18.87 -3.12 -1.31
N THR A 122 -17.99 -3.17 -2.30
CA THR A 122 -17.69 -2.06 -3.22
C THR A 122 -17.21 -2.61 -4.55
N LYS A 123 -17.01 -1.74 -5.55
CA LYS A 123 -16.59 -2.14 -6.89
C LYS A 123 -15.22 -1.56 -7.24
N ALA A 124 -14.29 -2.42 -7.64
CA ALA A 124 -13.09 -2.03 -8.34
C ALA A 124 -13.44 -1.82 -9.81
N THR A 125 -13.11 -0.66 -10.36
CA THR A 125 -13.40 -0.28 -11.74
C THR A 125 -12.18 0.36 -12.37
N GLU A 126 -12.13 0.43 -13.69
CA GLU A 126 -11.02 1.10 -14.38
C GLU A 126 -10.95 2.58 -14.01
N THR A 127 -12.11 3.23 -13.82
CA THR A 127 -12.21 4.64 -13.40
C THR A 127 -11.58 4.92 -12.04
N ASN A 128 -11.59 3.95 -11.11
CA ASN A 128 -10.93 4.09 -9.81
C ASN A 128 -9.55 3.42 -9.77
N ASP A 129 -8.95 3.14 -10.92
CA ASP A 129 -7.67 2.47 -11.07
C ASP A 129 -7.60 1.12 -10.32
N LEU A 130 -8.73 0.41 -10.31
CA LEU A 130 -8.95 -0.82 -9.55
C LEU A 130 -8.71 -0.68 -8.04
N THR A 131 -8.64 0.54 -7.51
CA THR A 131 -8.46 0.84 -6.09
C THR A 131 -9.80 0.99 -5.41
N VAL A 132 -9.91 0.42 -4.21
CA VAL A 132 -11.14 0.47 -3.43
C VAL A 132 -10.86 0.74 -1.97
N VAL A 133 -11.81 1.41 -1.33
CA VAL A 133 -11.87 1.58 0.12
C VAL A 133 -13.18 0.99 0.62
N LEU A 134 -13.09 0.01 1.51
CA LEU A 134 -14.23 -0.57 2.23
C LEU A 134 -14.29 0.04 3.62
N GLU A 135 -15.41 0.69 3.95
CA GLU A 135 -15.64 1.24 5.28
C GLU A 135 -16.60 0.31 6.04
N ALA A 136 -16.08 -0.35 7.07
CA ALA A 136 -16.89 -1.13 8.00
C ALA A 136 -17.39 -0.21 9.11
N LYS A 137 -18.72 -0.15 9.30
CA LYS A 137 -19.38 0.64 10.35
C LYS A 137 -20.15 -0.26 11.32
N GLY A 138 -20.53 0.29 12.47
CA GLY A 138 -21.33 -0.43 13.47
C GLY A 138 -20.51 -1.45 14.27
N LEU A 139 -19.19 -1.29 14.30
CA LEU A 139 -18.31 -2.10 15.13
C LEU A 139 -18.43 -1.67 16.60
N LYS A 140 -18.07 -2.57 17.51
CA LYS A 140 -18.03 -2.31 18.95
C LYS A 140 -16.67 -1.70 19.34
N PRO A 141 -16.62 -0.78 20.31
CA PRO A 141 -15.36 -0.24 20.83
C PRO A 141 -14.44 -1.32 21.39
N PHE A 142 -13.14 -1.13 21.23
CA PHE A 142 -12.07 -1.98 21.76
C PHE A 142 -12.28 -3.49 21.58
N THR A 143 -12.84 -3.88 20.44
CA THR A 143 -13.23 -5.26 20.14
C THR A 143 -12.37 -5.82 19.03
N GLU A 144 -11.92 -7.07 19.18
CA GLU A 144 -11.14 -7.78 18.17
C GLU A 144 -12.06 -8.46 17.14
N TYR A 145 -11.70 -8.30 15.88
CA TYR A 145 -12.44 -8.78 14.73
C TYR A 145 -11.54 -9.56 13.78
N VAL A 146 -12.16 -10.47 13.04
CA VAL A 146 -11.57 -11.12 11.86
C VAL A 146 -12.22 -10.52 10.62
N ALA A 147 -11.41 -10.06 9.67
CA ALA A 147 -11.80 -9.53 8.37
C ALA A 147 -11.33 -10.45 7.25
N ASN A 148 -12.27 -10.89 6.42
CA ASN A 148 -11.99 -11.67 5.22
C ASN A 148 -12.54 -10.95 3.98
N PHE A 149 -11.79 -11.04 2.89
CA PHE A 149 -12.14 -10.41 1.62
C PHE A 149 -12.39 -11.48 0.57
N SER A 150 -13.31 -11.21 -0.33
CA SER A 150 -13.59 -12.04 -1.50
C SER A 150 -13.97 -11.19 -2.70
N ASP A 151 -13.78 -11.75 -3.88
CA ASP A 151 -14.32 -11.26 -5.13
C ASP A 151 -15.21 -12.34 -5.79
N ASP A 152 -15.56 -12.13 -7.06
CA ASP A 152 -16.40 -13.06 -7.81
C ASP A 152 -15.70 -14.42 -8.10
N ASN A 153 -14.38 -14.52 -7.91
CA ASN A 153 -13.58 -15.73 -8.06
C ASN A 153 -13.26 -16.44 -6.72
N GLY A 154 -13.67 -15.87 -5.59
CA GLY A 154 -13.49 -16.47 -4.26
C GLY A 154 -12.66 -15.59 -3.32
N PRO A 155 -11.89 -16.18 -2.38
CA PRO A 155 -11.11 -15.42 -1.42
C PRO A 155 -10.08 -14.49 -2.09
N ALA A 156 -9.98 -13.26 -1.59
CA ALA A 156 -9.03 -12.26 -2.06
C ALA A 156 -8.03 -11.88 -0.96
N GLY A 157 -6.74 -12.11 -1.22
CA GLY A 157 -5.66 -11.83 -0.30
C GLY A 157 -5.56 -12.81 0.87
N ARG A 158 -4.84 -12.41 1.91
CA ARG A 158 -4.64 -13.23 3.12
C ARG A 158 -5.98 -13.47 3.83
N ARG A 159 -6.18 -14.67 4.38
CA ARG A 159 -7.32 -15.02 5.24
C ARG A 159 -7.02 -14.76 6.71
N GLU A 160 -8.07 -14.64 7.50
CA GLU A 160 -8.00 -14.46 8.95
C GLU A 160 -7.27 -13.17 9.36
N ASN A 161 -7.50 -12.06 8.64
CA ASN A 161 -6.91 -10.79 9.00
C ASN A 161 -7.52 -10.29 10.30
N ARG A 162 -6.71 -10.14 11.35
CA ARG A 162 -7.18 -9.65 12.65
C ARG A 162 -6.97 -8.17 12.80
N PHE A 163 -7.93 -7.49 13.40
CA PHE A 163 -7.79 -6.09 13.80
C PHE A 163 -8.61 -5.81 15.06
N ARG A 164 -8.33 -4.68 15.71
CA ARG A 164 -9.05 -4.23 16.90
C ARG A 164 -9.48 -2.78 16.71
N THR A 165 -10.73 -2.48 17.03
CA THR A 165 -11.24 -1.10 17.06
C THR A 165 -10.60 -0.29 18.19
N SER A 166 -10.61 1.03 18.05
CA SER A 166 -10.11 1.92 19.09
C SER A 166 -11.01 1.88 20.35
N PRO A 167 -10.49 2.23 21.54
CA PRO A 167 -11.32 2.42 22.73
C PRO A 167 -12.41 3.48 22.52
N ALA A 168 -13.52 3.36 23.25
CA ALA A 168 -14.54 4.41 23.27
C ALA A 168 -13.96 5.71 23.84
N LEU A 169 -14.57 6.86 23.51
CA LEU A 169 -14.18 8.14 24.09
C LEU A 169 -14.31 8.07 25.62
N GLY A 170 -13.23 8.39 26.34
CA GLY A 170 -13.18 8.34 27.80
C GLY A 170 -12.93 6.94 28.39
N GLN A 171 -12.88 5.88 27.57
CA GLN A 171 -12.50 4.54 28.03
C GLN A 171 -11.00 4.51 28.35
N LYS A 172 -10.65 4.13 29.58
CA LYS A 172 -9.25 3.98 30.00
C LYS A 172 -8.73 2.64 29.51
N GLU A 173 -7.75 2.66 28.62
CA GLU A 173 -7.09 1.45 28.12
C GLU A 173 -5.58 1.64 27.98
N ARG A 174 -4.86 0.52 27.92
CA ARG A 174 -3.46 0.50 27.50
C ARG A 174 -3.41 0.17 26.02
N PHE A 175 -2.80 1.06 25.24
CA PHE A 175 -2.54 0.83 23.83
C PHE A 175 -1.10 1.17 23.47
N SER A 176 -0.65 0.66 22.33
CA SER A 176 0.70 0.81 21.80
C SER A 176 0.60 1.32 20.36
N VAL A 177 1.40 2.32 20.03
CA VAL A 177 1.46 2.87 18.67
C VAL A 177 2.91 2.80 18.22
N ALA A 178 3.13 2.33 17.00
CA ALA A 178 4.42 2.43 16.35
C ALA A 178 4.36 3.54 15.30
N PHE A 179 5.48 4.18 15.01
CA PHE A 179 5.57 5.25 14.02
C PHE A 179 6.79 5.02 13.15
N GLY A 180 6.72 5.41 11.88
CA GLY A 180 7.80 5.26 10.92
C GLY A 180 7.83 6.37 9.88
N GLY A 181 8.98 6.52 9.23
CA GLY A 181 9.21 7.47 8.16
C GLY A 181 10.45 7.08 7.35
N GLY A 182 10.59 7.62 6.13
CA GLY A 182 11.73 7.31 5.27
C GLY A 182 11.75 5.87 4.75
N ALA A 183 10.59 5.24 4.60
CA ALA A 183 10.42 3.85 4.18
C ALA A 183 10.53 3.69 2.65
N ARG A 184 11.62 4.17 2.05
CA ARG A 184 11.92 3.89 0.65
C ARG A 184 12.00 2.37 0.47
N TYR A 185 11.27 1.83 -0.50
CA TYR A 185 11.35 0.41 -0.83
C TYR A 185 12.79 0.00 -1.16
N ASN A 186 13.29 -0.95 -0.39
CA ASN A 186 14.65 -1.47 -0.46
C ASN A 186 14.59 -2.91 0.05
N PRO A 187 14.38 -3.91 -0.82
CA PRO A 187 14.07 -5.29 -0.42
C PRO A 187 15.02 -5.87 0.66
N PRO A 188 16.35 -5.66 0.60
CA PRO A 188 17.28 -6.06 1.67
C PRO A 188 17.05 -5.43 3.06
N LYS A 189 16.27 -4.34 3.16
CA LYS A 189 16.07 -3.55 4.38
C LYS A 189 14.62 -3.56 4.89
N GLU A 190 13.79 -4.48 4.41
CA GLU A 190 12.36 -4.58 4.78
C GLU A 190 12.12 -5.26 6.15
N ARG A 191 13.18 -5.67 6.89
CA ARG A 191 13.09 -6.30 8.23
C ARG A 191 12.31 -5.45 9.25
N ILE A 192 12.25 -4.13 9.06
CA ILE A 192 11.50 -3.24 9.94
C ILE A 192 10.02 -3.64 10.05
N TRP A 193 9.38 -4.09 8.96
CA TRP A 193 7.97 -4.48 8.97
C TRP A 193 7.72 -5.72 9.84
N LYS A 194 8.62 -6.71 9.77
CA LYS A 194 8.59 -7.85 10.69
C LYS A 194 8.74 -7.40 12.14
N THR A 195 9.66 -6.46 12.40
CA THR A 195 9.88 -5.93 13.75
C THR A 195 8.66 -5.20 14.30
N VAL A 196 7.95 -4.44 13.46
CA VAL A 196 6.69 -3.78 13.83
C VAL A 196 5.60 -4.83 14.08
N ALA A 197 5.43 -5.80 13.18
CA ALA A 197 4.44 -6.86 13.31
C ALA A 197 4.63 -7.70 14.59
N ASP A 198 5.87 -8.08 14.91
CA ASP A 198 6.22 -8.87 16.10
C ASP A 198 5.98 -8.11 17.42
N ARG A 199 5.85 -6.77 17.38
CA ARG A 199 5.53 -5.94 18.55
C ARG A 199 4.03 -5.78 18.80
N HIS A 200 3.19 -6.25 17.87
CA HIS A 200 1.73 -6.18 17.95
C HIS A 200 1.20 -4.80 18.38
N PRO A 201 1.60 -3.69 17.71
CA PRO A 201 1.05 -2.39 18.02
C PRO A 201 -0.45 -2.33 17.68
N HIS A 202 -1.18 -1.47 18.38
CA HIS A 202 -2.59 -1.19 18.08
C HIS A 202 -2.74 -0.38 16.79
N ALA A 203 -1.75 0.46 16.48
CA ALA A 203 -1.68 1.25 15.25
C ALA A 203 -0.21 1.46 14.81
N PHE A 204 0.01 1.62 13.50
CA PHE A 204 1.28 1.99 12.89
C PHE A 204 1.06 3.09 11.85
#